data_AF-A0AAV2RNG7-F1
#
_entry.id   AF-A0AAV2RNG7-F1
#
_cell.length_a   1.000
_cell.length_b   1.000
_cell.length_c   1.000
_cell.angle_alpha   90.00
_cell.angle_beta   90.00
_cell.angle_gamma   90.00
#
_symmetry.space_group_name_H-M   'P 1'
#
loop_
_entity.id
_entity.type
_entity.pdbx_description
1 polymer ?
#
loop_
_entity_poly.entity_id
_entity_poly.type
_entity_poly.pdbx_seq_one_letter_code
_entity_poly.pdbx_strand_id
1 'polypeptide(L)'
;MCERGRRQSPINIDPAKLVYDPHLRHIHVDRHRITGTLHNTGQSVIFRVEKGAKHHVNITGGPLVYKYRFEELYIHFGEANSKGSEHQINGNTFPAEVNYSTNIYINFLSQRIL
;
A
#
# COMPACT_ATOMS: atom_id res chain seq x y z
N MET A 1 -14.36 -8.21 -14.09
CA MET A 1 -13.67 -6.95 -13.73
C MET A 1 -14.63 -5.80 -14.00
N CYS A 2 -14.73 -4.81 -13.11
CA CYS A 2 -15.47 -3.59 -13.41
C CYS A 2 -14.58 -2.66 -14.24
N GLU A 3 -14.56 -2.85 -15.56
CA GLU A 3 -13.70 -2.09 -16.49
C GLU A 3 -14.16 -0.64 -16.74
N ARG A 4 -15.26 -0.21 -16.09
CA ARG A 4 -15.87 1.12 -16.26
C ARG A 4 -16.14 1.83 -14.93
N GLY A 5 -15.15 1.82 -14.04
CA GLY A 5 -15.19 2.61 -12.81
C GLY A 5 -14.66 4.04 -13.02
N ARG A 6 -15.24 5.05 -12.35
CA ARG A 6 -14.70 6.43 -12.36
C ARG A 6 -13.44 6.63 -11.50
N ARG A 7 -13.03 5.60 -10.74
CA ARG A 7 -11.91 5.62 -9.79
C ARG A 7 -11.07 4.36 -9.95
N GLN A 8 -10.70 4.05 -11.18
CA GLN A 8 -9.80 2.93 -11.47
C GLN A 8 -8.36 3.36 -11.28
N SER A 9 -7.57 2.44 -10.74
CA SER A 9 -6.12 2.44 -10.78
C SER A 9 -5.66 1.36 -11.78
N PRO A 10 -4.42 1.45 -12.30
CA PRO A 10 -3.42 2.50 -12.06
C PRO A 10 -3.73 3.81 -12.79
N ILE A 11 -3.01 4.88 -12.44
CA ILE A 11 -3.09 6.19 -13.10
C ILE A 11 -1.70 6.74 -13.46
N ASN A 12 -1.66 7.66 -14.41
CA ASN A 12 -0.51 8.54 -14.63
C ASN A 12 -0.61 9.75 -13.68
N ILE A 13 0.38 9.90 -12.81
CA ILE A 13 0.51 11.03 -11.90
C ILE A 13 1.20 12.16 -12.67
N ASP A 14 0.48 13.23 -12.92
CA ASP A 14 1.00 14.45 -13.55
C ASP A 14 1.39 15.46 -12.46
N PRO A 15 2.69 15.71 -12.22
CA PRO A 15 3.14 16.61 -11.16
C PRO A 15 2.61 18.04 -11.32
N ALA A 16 2.31 18.49 -12.54
CA ALA A 16 1.79 19.82 -12.80
C ALA A 16 0.31 19.99 -12.40
N LYS A 17 -0.41 18.89 -12.20
CA LYS A 17 -1.83 18.87 -11.78
C LYS A 17 -2.02 18.52 -10.30
N LEU A 18 -0.93 18.30 -9.56
CA LEU A 18 -0.99 18.00 -8.13
C LEU A 18 -1.43 19.24 -7.35
N VAL A 19 -2.33 19.02 -6.39
CA VAL A 19 -2.76 20.04 -5.44
C VAL A 19 -2.10 19.75 -4.10
N TYR A 20 -1.37 20.73 -3.56
CA TYR A 20 -0.81 20.63 -2.23
C TYR A 20 -1.91 20.83 -1.18
N ASP A 21 -2.00 19.89 -0.25
CA ASP A 21 -2.89 19.99 0.91
C ASP A 21 -2.07 20.21 2.20
N PRO A 22 -2.11 21.42 2.79
CA PRO A 22 -1.35 21.75 4.00
C PRO A 22 -1.87 21.04 5.27
N HIS A 23 -3.07 20.45 5.23
CA HIS A 23 -3.66 19.76 6.38
C HIS A 23 -3.26 18.28 6.46
N LEU A 24 -2.55 17.77 5.44
CA LEU A 24 -2.03 16.40 5.48
C LEU A 24 -0.97 16.27 6.55
N ARG A 25 -1.26 15.44 7.55
CA ARG A 25 -0.29 15.04 8.57
C ARG A 25 0.79 14.16 7.95
N HIS A 26 1.95 14.07 8.59
CA HIS A 26 2.96 13.10 8.18
C HIS A 26 2.43 11.66 8.22
N ILE A 27 2.78 10.88 7.21
CA ILE A 27 2.55 9.43 7.23
C ILE A 27 3.54 8.82 8.22
N HIS A 28 3.04 7.98 9.13
CA HIS A 28 3.82 7.25 10.10
C HIS A 28 3.69 5.75 9.84
N VAL A 29 4.82 5.08 9.71
CA VAL A 29 4.93 3.62 9.55
C VAL A 29 5.75 3.09 10.70
N ASP A 30 5.19 2.13 11.45
CA ASP A 30 5.88 1.49 12.56
C ASP A 30 7.18 0.81 12.07
N ARG A 31 8.28 0.99 12.81
CA ARG A 31 9.60 0.43 12.45
C ARG A 31 9.84 -0.94 13.07
N HIS A 32 8.86 -1.84 12.94
CA HIS A 32 9.00 -3.22 13.42
C HIS A 32 9.52 -4.13 12.32
N ARG A 33 10.43 -5.04 12.69
CA ARG A 33 10.81 -6.16 11.82
C ARG A 33 9.71 -7.21 11.86
N ILE A 34 9.23 -7.62 10.70
CA ILE A 34 8.21 -8.66 10.51
C ILE A 34 8.76 -9.81 9.67
N THR A 35 8.25 -11.00 9.91
CA THR A 35 8.53 -12.20 9.12
C THR A 35 7.28 -12.62 8.36
N GLY A 36 7.52 -13.30 7.24
CA GLY A 36 6.48 -13.62 6.29
C GLY A 36 6.97 -14.60 5.24
N THR A 37 6.05 -15.08 4.43
CA THR A 37 6.30 -16.03 3.36
C THR A 37 6.16 -15.35 2.01
N LEU A 38 7.08 -15.65 1.09
CA LEU A 38 7.03 -15.19 -0.29
C LEU A 38 6.37 -16.27 -1.15
N HIS A 39 5.36 -15.88 -1.91
CA HIS A 39 4.60 -16.75 -2.80
C HIS A 39 4.69 -16.24 -4.23
N ASN A 40 5.12 -17.10 -5.15
CA ASN A 40 4.98 -16.84 -6.57
C ASN A 40 3.62 -17.39 -7.04
N THR A 41 2.73 -16.51 -7.50
CA THR A 41 1.39 -16.89 -7.97
C THR A 41 1.33 -17.15 -9.48
N GLY A 42 2.45 -17.02 -10.18
CA GLY A 42 2.52 -17.06 -11.64
C GLY A 42 2.17 -15.71 -12.31
N GLN A 43 1.51 -14.80 -11.61
CA GLN A 43 1.20 -13.45 -12.10
C GLN A 43 1.96 -12.36 -11.32
N SER A 44 2.18 -12.57 -10.03
CA SER A 44 2.91 -11.64 -9.17
C SER A 44 3.61 -12.39 -8.05
N VAL A 45 4.58 -11.72 -7.43
CA VAL A 45 5.23 -12.20 -6.21
C VAL A 45 4.57 -11.51 -5.02
N ILE A 46 4.05 -12.31 -4.09
CA ILE A 46 3.30 -11.84 -2.91
C ILE A 46 4.06 -12.22 -1.66
N PHE A 47 4.45 -11.23 -0.85
CA PHE A 47 4.88 -11.43 0.52
C PHE A 47 3.68 -11.36 1.45
N ARG A 48 3.51 -12.34 2.32
CA ARG A 48 2.43 -12.40 3.33
C ARG A 48 3.02 -12.46 4.72
N VAL A 49 2.52 -11.62 5.63
CA VAL A 49 2.93 -11.68 7.04
C VAL A 49 2.46 -13.00 7.67
N GLU A 50 3.30 -13.62 8.50
CA GLU A 50 2.96 -14.85 9.20
C GLU A 50 1.76 -14.67 10.15
N LYS A 51 0.84 -15.63 10.14
CA LYS A 51 -0.28 -15.66 11.10
C LYS A 51 0.29 -15.83 12.52
N GLY A 52 -0.06 -14.91 13.41
CA GLY A 52 0.44 -14.92 14.80
C GLY A 52 1.79 -14.23 14.99
N ALA A 53 2.25 -13.42 14.02
CA ALA A 53 3.43 -12.58 14.19
C ALA A 53 3.38 -11.78 15.50
N LYS A 54 4.47 -11.82 16.27
CA LYS A 54 4.59 -11.12 17.57
C LYS A 54 4.54 -9.60 17.42
N HIS A 55 4.99 -9.09 16.28
CA HIS A 55 5.02 -7.68 15.96
C HIS A 55 4.21 -7.44 14.69
N HIS A 56 3.54 -6.29 14.65
CA HIS A 56 2.78 -5.85 13.50
C HIS A 56 3.26 -4.45 13.09
N VAL A 57 3.17 -4.19 11.78
CA VAL A 57 3.47 -2.87 11.22
C VAL A 57 2.14 -2.18 10.96
N ASN A 58 1.93 -1.03 11.62
CA ASN A 58 0.78 -0.19 11.35
C ASN A 58 1.20 1.08 10.61
N ILE A 59 0.28 1.59 9.80
CA ILE A 59 0.39 2.80 9.00
C ILE A 59 -0.71 3.76 9.48
N THR A 60 -0.32 4.99 9.79
CA THR A 60 -1.20 6.05 10.31
C THR A 60 -0.80 7.41 9.74
N GLY A 61 -1.64 8.44 9.93
CA GLY A 61 -1.36 9.79 9.45
C GLY A 61 -1.62 9.94 7.95
N GLY A 62 -1.07 11.00 7.32
CA GLY A 62 -1.38 11.33 5.94
C GLY A 62 -2.88 11.52 5.72
N PRO A 63 -3.44 10.98 4.61
CA PRO A 63 -4.87 11.03 4.33
C PRO A 63 -5.68 9.97 5.09
N LEU A 64 -5.06 9.14 5.94
CA LEU A 64 -5.72 8.02 6.61
C LEU A 64 -6.50 8.48 7.85
N VAL A 65 -7.76 8.08 7.92
CA VAL A 65 -8.64 8.33 9.08
C VAL A 65 -8.34 7.35 10.22
N TYR A 66 -8.07 6.09 9.88
CA TYR A 66 -7.84 5.00 10.83
C TYR A 66 -6.39 4.51 10.83
N LYS A 67 -6.10 3.61 11.76
CA LYS A 67 -4.87 2.83 11.77
C LYS A 67 -5.02 1.62 10.86
N TYR A 68 -4.12 1.48 9.90
CA TYR A 68 -4.11 0.39 8.94
C TYR A 68 -2.96 -0.55 9.27
N ARG A 69 -3.25 -1.84 9.45
CA ARG A 69 -2.24 -2.87 9.66
C ARG A 69 -1.84 -3.46 8.32
N PHE A 70 -0.53 -3.54 8.07
CA PHE A 70 0.04 -4.18 6.89
C PHE A 70 -0.14 -5.70 6.95
N GLU A 71 -0.57 -6.31 5.84
CA GLU A 71 -0.86 -7.75 5.73
C GLU A 71 -0.07 -8.41 4.60
N GLU A 72 -0.08 -7.81 3.40
CA GLU A 72 0.59 -8.37 2.24
C GLU A 72 1.26 -7.29 1.40
N LEU A 73 2.30 -7.70 0.67
CA LEU A 73 3.02 -6.88 -0.30
C LEU A 73 3.07 -7.61 -1.63
N TYR A 74 2.75 -6.91 -2.69
CA TYR A 74 2.68 -7.38 -4.06
C TYR A 74 3.77 -6.68 -4.87
N ILE A 75 4.58 -7.45 -5.59
CA ILE A 75 5.63 -6.92 -6.43
C ILE A 75 5.20 -7.10 -7.89
N HIS A 76 5.05 -5.98 -8.58
CA HIS A 76 4.85 -5.90 -10.01
C HIS A 76 6.18 -5.48 -10.64
N PHE A 77 6.64 -6.19 -11.66
CA PHE A 77 7.89 -5.88 -12.33
C PHE A 77 7.79 -6.26 -13.80
N GLY A 78 8.53 -5.51 -14.63
CA GLY A 78 8.62 -5.80 -16.05
C GLY A 78 9.83 -6.65 -16.37
N GLU A 79 9.83 -7.18 -17.59
CA GLU A 79 10.96 -7.92 -18.16
C GLU A 79 12.16 -7.03 -18.48
N ALA A 80 11.95 -5.72 -18.66
CA ALA A 80 12.99 -4.77 -19.01
C ALA A 80 12.90 -3.53 -18.11
N ASN A 81 14.04 -2.89 -17.84
CA ASN A 81 14.12 -1.74 -16.94
C ASN A 81 13.28 -0.52 -17.38
N SER A 82 12.83 -0.48 -18.62
CA SER A 82 11.96 0.58 -19.14
C SER A 82 10.48 0.39 -18.81
N LYS A 83 10.06 -0.77 -18.28
CA LYS A 83 8.64 -1.11 -18.05
C LYS A 83 8.49 -1.91 -16.75
N GLY A 84 7.32 -1.82 -16.10
CA GLY A 84 7.01 -2.70 -14.97
C GLY A 84 6.10 -2.12 -13.91
N SER A 85 6.24 -0.83 -13.60
CA SER A 85 5.28 -0.14 -12.74
C SER A 85 3.92 -0.06 -13.40
N GLU A 86 2.88 -0.17 -12.59
CA GLU A 86 1.50 0.01 -13.03
C GLU A 86 1.19 1.51 -13.11
N HIS A 87 1.54 2.26 -12.07
CA HIS A 87 1.49 3.72 -12.07
C HIS A 87 2.64 4.33 -12.87
N GLN A 88 2.39 5.53 -13.38
CA GLN A 88 3.36 6.32 -14.14
C GLN A 88 3.53 7.69 -13.49
N ILE A 89 4.70 8.32 -13.68
CA ILE A 89 4.94 9.70 -13.28
C ILE A 89 5.30 10.50 -14.52
N ASN A 90 4.44 11.45 -14.88
CA ASN A 90 4.57 12.26 -16.09
C ASN A 90 4.77 11.40 -17.36
N GLY A 91 4.03 10.30 -17.46
CA GLY A 91 4.11 9.32 -18.56
C GLY A 91 5.28 8.34 -18.49
N ASN A 92 6.18 8.49 -17.51
CA ASN A 92 7.32 7.60 -17.35
C ASN A 92 6.97 6.40 -16.45
N THR A 93 7.39 5.23 -16.89
CA THR A 93 7.31 3.95 -16.18
C THR A 93 8.61 3.64 -15.43
N PHE A 94 8.51 2.81 -14.41
CA PHE A 94 9.65 2.30 -13.63
C PHE A 94 9.77 0.78 -13.82
N PRO A 95 10.95 0.18 -13.53
CA PRO A 95 11.17 -1.26 -13.69
C PRO A 95 10.22 -2.13 -12.84
N ALA A 96 9.79 -1.61 -11.68
CA ALA A 96 8.96 -2.33 -10.74
C ALA A 96 8.14 -1.37 -9.86
N GLU A 97 7.05 -1.89 -9.32
CA GLU A 97 6.20 -1.24 -8.34
C GLU A 97 5.84 -2.21 -7.22
N VAL A 98 5.81 -1.67 -6.00
CA VAL A 98 5.47 -2.42 -4.80
C VAL A 98 4.14 -1.92 -4.29
N ASN A 99 3.12 -2.77 -4.42
CA ASN A 99 1.80 -2.55 -3.87
C ASN A 99 1.68 -3.24 -2.51
N TYR A 100 0.79 -2.76 -1.65
CA TYR A 100 0.57 -3.38 -0.35
C TYR A 100 -0.91 -3.38 0.03
N SER A 101 -1.36 -4.46 0.66
CA SER A 101 -2.69 -4.58 1.23
C SER A 101 -2.64 -4.33 2.73
N THR A 102 -3.68 -3.69 3.24
CA THR A 102 -3.83 -3.39 4.66
C THR A 102 -5.23 -3.72 5.14
N ASN A 103 -5.37 -3.94 6.44
CA ASN A 103 -6.66 -4.07 7.11
C ASN A 103 -6.83 -2.93 8.13
N ILE A 104 -8.07 -2.48 8.35
CA ILE A 104 -8.38 -1.50 9.38
C ILE A 104 -8.19 -2.18 10.74
N TYR A 105 -7.29 -1.65 11.55
CA TYR A 105 -7.04 -2.13 12.90
C TYR A 105 -7.80 -1.28 13.91
N ILE A 106 -8.90 -1.81 14.44
CA ILE A 106 -9.68 -1.21 15.53
C ILE A 106 -9.35 -1.94 16.82
N ASN A 107 -8.72 -1.25 17.77
CA ASN A 107 -8.62 -1.75 19.14
C ASN A 107 -10.00 -1.68 19.78
N PHE A 108 -10.74 -2.79 19.79
CA PHE A 108 -11.89 -2.95 20.69
C PHE A 108 -11.38 -3.25 22.10
N LEU A 109 -10.79 -2.26 22.76
CA LEU A 109 -10.62 -2.25 24.20
C LEU A 109 -11.48 -1.12 24.77
N SER A 110 -12.66 -1.52 25.27
CA SER A 110 -13.44 -0.82 26.29
C SER A 110 -13.59 0.70 26.13
N GLN A 111 -14.54 1.15 25.30
CA GLN A 111 -15.41 2.25 25.74
C GLN A 111 -16.49 1.65 26.65
N ARG A 112 -16.11 1.43 27.91
CA ARG A 112 -17.02 1.42 29.04
C ARG A 112 -16.76 2.72 29.80
N ILE A 113 -17.79 3.57 29.90
CA ILE A 113 -17.95 4.73 30.80
C ILE A 113 -17.08 5.94 30.37
N LEU A 114 -17.60 7.15 30.11
CA LEU A 114 -18.78 7.87 30.62
C LEU A 114 -19.79 8.22 29.52
#